data_AF-A0A7J8IHW2-F1
#
_entry.id   AF-A0A7J8IHW2-F1
#
_cell.length_a   1.000
_cell.length_b   1.000
_cell.length_c   1.000
_cell.angle_alpha   90.00
_cell.angle_beta   90.00
_cell.angle_gamma   90.00
#
_symmetry.space_group_name_H-M   'P 1'
#
loop_
_entity.id
_entity.type
_entity.pdbx_description
1 polymer ?
#
loop_
_entity_poly.entity_id
_entity_poly.type
_entity_poly.pdbx_seq_one_letter_code
_entity_poly.pdbx_strand_id
1 'polypeptide(L)'
;MEKLSSTTKGVCELENYHYGAEGGRPVLFHTWPTAHFYEVSRQLSDMYGKELRLKRAIAEELAHSTDHDLTLNYLSLWLHQPYVDGDSKLLLESMLLETGHRAL
;
A
#
# COMPACT_ATOMS: atom_id res chain seq x y z
N MET A 1 3.06 -7.54 0.36
CA MET A 1 3.07 -6.21 1.02
C MET A 1 3.20 -6.33 2.53
N GLU A 2 2.29 -7.01 3.23
CA GLU A 2 2.36 -7.11 4.71
C GLU A 2 3.72 -7.59 5.26
N LYS A 3 4.23 -8.74 4.78
CA LYS A 3 5.56 -9.24 5.19
C LYS A 3 6.68 -8.23 4.94
N LEU A 4 6.65 -7.56 3.78
CA LEU A 4 7.60 -6.53 3.37
C LEU A 4 7.53 -5.30 4.30
N SER A 5 6.33 -4.89 4.70
CA SER A 5 6.14 -3.79 5.65
C SER A 5 6.67 -4.13 7.04
N SER A 6 6.50 -5.38 7.50
CA SER A 6 6.98 -5.83 8.80
C SER A 6 8.51 -5.90 8.85
N THR A 7 9.16 -6.41 7.80
CA THR A 7 10.63 -6.41 7.73
C THR A 7 11.19 -5.00 7.63
N THR A 8 10.60 -4.12 6.81
CA THR A 8 11.07 -2.73 6.69
C THR A 8 10.85 -1.91 7.94
N LYS A 9 9.79 -2.19 8.72
CA LYS A 9 9.63 -1.62 10.06
C LYS A 9 10.81 -1.99 10.96
N GLY A 10 11.19 -3.27 10.97
CA GLY A 10 12.33 -3.76 11.74
C GLY A 10 13.65 -3.08 11.33
N VAL A 11 13.87 -2.92 10.02
CA VAL A 11 15.06 -2.20 9.50
C VAL A 11 15.04 -0.73 9.93
N CYS A 12 13.90 -0.05 9.84
CA CYS A 12 13.77 1.34 10.27
C CYS A 12 14.00 1.52 11.78
N GLU A 13 13.48 0.62 12.61
CA GLU A 13 13.70 0.63 14.07
C GLU A 13 15.18 0.37 14.41
N LEU A 14 15.81 -0.55 13.70
CA LEU A 14 17.23 -0.87 13.88
C LEU A 14 18.14 0.30 13.45
N GLU A 15 17.85 0.95 12.32
CA GLU A 15 18.57 2.14 11.86
C GLU A 15 18.46 3.29 12.85
N ASN A 16 17.26 3.55 13.38
CA ASN A 16 17.05 4.57 14.40
C ASN A 16 17.82 4.27 15.69
N TYR A 17 17.94 2.99 16.07
CA TYR A 17 18.69 2.56 17.24
C TYR A 17 20.22 2.68 17.04
N HIS A 18 20.73 2.30 15.87
CA HIS A 18 22.18 2.29 15.61
C HIS A 18 22.76 3.68 15.32
N TYR A 19 22.02 4.56 14.65
CA TYR A 19 22.60 5.79 14.09
C TYR A 19 22.20 7.09 14.79
N GLY A 20 21.19 7.10 15.66
CA GLY A 20 20.77 8.32 16.38
C GLY A 20 20.62 9.54 15.46
N ALA A 21 20.81 10.75 16.00
CA ALA A 21 20.78 12.01 15.24
C ALA A 21 22.08 12.33 14.48
N GLU A 22 23.19 11.64 14.76
CA GLU A 22 24.55 12.11 14.45
C GLU A 22 25.40 11.13 13.61
N GLY A 23 24.89 9.94 13.28
CA GLY A 23 25.63 8.93 12.50
C GLY A 23 25.10 8.77 11.08
N GLY A 24 25.99 8.81 10.08
CA GLY A 24 25.67 8.68 8.66
C GLY A 24 24.78 7.47 8.35
N ARG A 25 23.50 7.75 8.07
CA ARG A 25 22.49 6.74 7.76
C ARG A 25 22.87 5.98 6.48
N PRO A 26 22.79 4.64 6.45
CA PRO A 26 22.93 3.88 5.22
C PRO A 26 21.90 4.35 4.18
N VAL A 27 22.35 4.66 2.98
CA VAL A 27 21.47 5.06 1.87
C VAL A 27 20.94 3.77 1.23
N LEU A 28 19.85 3.24 1.76
CA LEU A 28 19.18 2.04 1.23
C LEU A 28 18.32 2.31 -0.01
N PHE A 29 17.88 3.56 -0.18
CA PHE A 29 17.07 4.04 -1.30
C PHE A 29 17.71 5.28 -1.92
N HIS A 30 17.37 5.60 -3.17
CA HIS A 30 18.02 6.67 -3.92
C HIS A 30 17.83 8.07 -3.30
N THR A 31 16.60 8.41 -2.92
CA THR A 31 16.23 9.69 -2.32
C THR A 31 15.40 9.57 -1.05
N TRP A 32 14.82 8.39 -0.78
CA TRP A 32 13.91 8.20 0.36
C TRP A 32 14.63 7.75 1.65
N PRO A 33 14.23 8.29 2.82
CA PRO A 33 14.52 7.65 4.10
C PRO A 33 13.79 6.30 4.22
N THR A 34 14.40 5.32 4.90
CA THR A 34 13.78 4.02 5.17
C THR A 34 12.42 4.11 5.86
N ALA A 35 12.25 5.11 6.74
CA ALA A 35 10.98 5.40 7.38
C ALA A 35 9.87 5.74 6.37
N HIS A 36 10.19 6.53 5.35
CA HIS A 36 9.21 6.92 4.33
C HIS A 36 8.80 5.73 3.47
N PHE A 37 9.75 4.85 3.13
CA PHE A 37 9.43 3.60 2.43
C PHE A 37 8.48 2.72 3.24
N TYR A 38 8.70 2.58 4.55
CA TYR A 38 7.81 1.84 5.44
C TYR A 38 6.39 2.44 5.47
N GLU A 39 6.29 3.75 5.64
CA GLU A 39 5.01 4.47 5.68
C GLU A 39 4.20 4.27 4.39
N VAL A 40 4.85 4.49 3.24
CA VAL A 40 4.22 4.33 1.91
C VAL A 40 3.80 2.86 1.69
N SER A 41 4.67 1.91 2.05
CA SER A 41 4.37 0.48 1.94
C SER A 41 3.16 0.09 2.78
N ARG A 42 3.06 0.62 4.01
CA ARG A 42 1.94 0.38 4.92
C ARG A 42 0.65 1.00 4.39
N GLN A 43 0.70 2.26 3.95
CA GLN A 43 -0.46 2.97 3.39
C GLN A 43 -1.04 2.21 2.19
N LEU A 44 -0.19 1.81 1.24
CA LEU A 44 -0.60 1.01 0.09
C LEU A 44 -1.22 -0.33 0.52
N SER A 45 -0.60 -1.03 1.48
CA SER A 45 -1.12 -2.29 2.00
C SER A 45 -2.50 -2.13 2.63
N ASP A 46 -2.71 -1.08 3.42
CA ASP A 46 -3.98 -0.81 4.10
C ASP A 46 -5.09 -0.45 3.10
N MET A 47 -4.78 0.35 2.08
CA MET A 47 -5.71 0.72 1.01
C MET A 47 -6.16 -0.51 0.21
N TYR A 48 -5.21 -1.27 -0.32
CA TYR A 48 -5.53 -2.49 -1.07
C TYR A 48 -6.18 -3.55 -0.20
N GLY A 49 -5.86 -3.62 1.10
CA GLY A 49 -6.51 -4.51 2.05
C GLY A 49 -7.98 -4.13 2.32
N LYS A 50 -8.32 -2.84 2.35
CA LYS A 50 -9.72 -2.38 2.43
C LYS A 50 -10.48 -2.71 1.15
N GLU A 51 -9.89 -2.42 0.00
CA GLU A 51 -10.49 -2.71 -1.31
C GLU A 51 -10.75 -4.21 -1.50
N LEU A 52 -9.78 -5.06 -1.12
CA LEU A 52 -9.93 -6.51 -1.20
C LEU A 52 -11.07 -7.02 -0.32
N ARG A 53 -11.24 -6.47 0.89
CA ARG A 53 -12.36 -6.82 1.78
C ARG A 53 -13.70 -6.41 1.18
N LEU A 54 -13.78 -5.21 0.60
CA LEU A 54 -14.98 -4.77 -0.12
C LEU A 54 -15.33 -5.74 -1.25
N LYS A 55 -14.35 -6.10 -2.09
CA LYS A 55 -14.57 -7.03 -3.21
C LYS A 55 -15.04 -8.42 -2.74
N ARG A 56 -14.49 -8.93 -1.62
CA ARG A 56 -14.98 -10.19 -1.02
C ARG A 56 -16.42 -10.07 -0.55
N ALA A 57 -16.75 -9.01 0.18
CA ALA A 57 -18.11 -8.76 0.65
C ALA A 57 -19.09 -8.63 -0.53
N ILE A 58 -18.73 -7.90 -1.58
CA ILE A 58 -19.53 -7.80 -2.81
C ILE A 58 -19.75 -9.19 -3.43
N ALA A 59 -18.71 -10.01 -3.55
CA ALA A 59 -18.83 -11.33 -4.16
C ALA A 59 -19.72 -12.29 -3.34
N GLU A 60 -19.67 -12.21 -2.01
CA GLU A 60 -20.50 -12.99 -1.09
C GLU A 60 -21.96 -12.52 -1.14
N GLU A 61 -22.20 -11.21 -1.04
CA GLU A 61 -23.56 -10.63 -1.02
C GLU A 61 -24.25 -10.68 -2.39
N LEU A 62 -23.50 -10.55 -3.50
CA LEU A 62 -24.06 -10.62 -4.85
C LEU A 62 -24.70 -11.98 -5.14
N ALA A 63 -24.20 -13.06 -4.56
CA ALA A 63 -24.80 -14.39 -4.70
C ALA A 63 -26.16 -14.53 -3.97
N HIS A 64 -26.43 -13.64 -3.01
CA HIS A 64 -27.62 -13.65 -2.16
C HIS A 64 -28.62 -12.53 -2.51
N SER A 65 -28.21 -11.52 -3.29
CA SER A 65 -29.05 -10.40 -3.69
C SER A 65 -30.02 -10.76 -4.82
N THR A 66 -31.30 -10.50 -4.60
CA THR A 66 -32.35 -10.51 -5.63
C THR A 66 -32.75 -9.10 -6.09
N ASP A 67 -32.19 -8.06 -5.45
CA ASP A 67 -32.47 -6.66 -5.74
C ASP A 67 -31.55 -6.13 -6.85
N HIS A 68 -32.17 -5.59 -7.90
CA HIS A 68 -31.47 -5.04 -9.06
C HIS A 68 -30.70 -3.76 -8.72
N ASP A 69 -31.26 -2.89 -7.86
CA ASP A 69 -30.64 -1.61 -7.52
C ASP A 69 -29.40 -1.83 -6.65
N LEU A 70 -29.46 -2.79 -5.73
CA LEU A 70 -28.31 -3.22 -4.93
C LEU A 70 -27.19 -3.80 -5.81
N THR A 71 -27.56 -4.59 -6.83
CA THR A 71 -26.62 -5.19 -7.79
C THR A 71 -25.89 -4.12 -8.62
N LEU A 72 -26.60 -3.09 -9.08
CA LEU A 72 -26.00 -1.96 -9.79
C LEU A 72 -25.04 -1.16 -8.90
N ASN A 73 -25.39 -0.98 -7.62
CA ASN A 73 -24.50 -0.35 -6.65
C ASN A 73 -23.20 -1.16 -6.46
N TYR A 74 -23.31 -2.48 -6.30
CA TYR A 74 -22.14 -3.36 -6.22
C TYR A 74 -21.26 -3.33 -7.46
N LEU A 75 -21.86 -3.29 -8.66
CA LEU A 75 -21.12 -3.12 -9.91
C LEU A 75 -20.34 -1.81 -9.94
N SER A 76 -20.96 -0.71 -9.51
CA SER A 76 -20.31 0.60 -9.46
C SER A 76 -19.13 0.62 -8.48
N LEU A 77 -19.29 0.03 -7.30
CA LEU A 77 -18.24 -0.09 -6.29
C LEU A 77 -17.07 -0.94 -6.80
N TRP A 78 -17.37 -2.04 -7.50
CA TRP A 78 -16.37 -2.91 -8.09
C TRP A 78 -15.54 -2.21 -9.17
N LEU A 79 -16.18 -1.40 -10.01
CA LEU A 79 -15.54 -0.70 -11.12
C LEU A 79 -14.66 0.46 -10.63
N HIS A 80 -15.19 1.27 -9.71
CA HIS A 80 -14.55 2.53 -9.30
C HIS A 80 -13.50 2.37 -8.19
N GLN A 81 -13.47 1.24 -7.49
CA GLN A 81 -12.47 0.93 -6.45
C GLN A 81 -12.27 2.07 -5.44
N PRO A 82 -13.32 2.45 -4.70
CA PRO A 82 -13.37 3.69 -3.93
C PRO A 82 -12.30 3.78 -2.82
N TYR A 83 -11.71 2.66 -2.40
CA TYR A 83 -10.66 2.65 -1.38
C TYR A 83 -9.24 2.76 -1.96
N VAL A 84 -9.11 2.76 -3.28
CA VAL A 84 -7.84 2.96 -3.98
C VAL A 84 -7.77 4.41 -4.46
N ASP A 85 -7.04 5.23 -3.70
CA ASP A 85 -6.72 6.61 -4.06
C ASP A 85 -5.93 6.67 -5.39
N GLY A 86 -6.14 7.72 -6.17
CA GLY A 86 -5.46 7.95 -7.44
C GLY A 86 -3.93 8.06 -7.27
N ASP A 87 -3.49 8.60 -6.13
CA ASP A 87 -2.08 8.76 -5.79
C ASP A 87 -1.37 7.42 -5.51
N SER A 88 -2.12 6.33 -5.28
CA SER A 88 -1.53 5.01 -5.03
C SER A 88 -0.61 4.53 -6.15
N LYS A 89 -0.97 4.83 -7.41
CA LYS A 89 -0.15 4.47 -8.57
C LYS A 89 1.15 5.27 -8.58
N LEU A 90 1.09 6.57 -8.29
CA LEU A 90 2.27 7.42 -8.22
C LEU A 90 3.20 6.98 -7.08
N LEU A 91 2.64 6.64 -5.92
CA LEU A 91 3.39 6.13 -4.77
C LEU A 91 4.07 4.79 -5.10
N LEU A 92 3.37 3.88 -5.77
CA LEU A 92 3.94 2.60 -6.18
C LEU A 92 5.07 2.79 -7.21
N GLU A 93 4.88 3.66 -8.20
CA GLU A 93 5.91 3.97 -9.20
C GLU A 93 7.14 4.61 -8.55
N SER A 94 6.94 5.52 -7.59
CA SER A 94 8.03 6.13 -6.83
C SER A 94 8.79 5.06 -6.03
N MET A 95 8.07 4.15 -5.37
CA MET A 95 8.67 3.05 -4.62
C MET A 95 9.50 2.10 -5.51
N LEU A 96 9.06 1.84 -6.75
CA LEU A 96 9.79 1.01 -7.72
C LEU A 96 11.05 1.71 -8.25
N LEU A 97 10.99 3.02 -8.48
CA LEU A 97 12.17 3.82 -8.84
C LEU A 97 13.19 3.83 -7.70
N GLU A 98 12.73 4.09 -6.47
CA GLU A 98 13.59 4.19 -5.28
C GLU A 98 14.29 2.89 -4.91
N THR A 99 13.68 1.75 -5.21
CA THR A 99 14.26 0.42 -5.01
C THR A 99 15.09 -0.07 -6.20
N GLY A 100 15.25 0.74 -7.25
CA GLY A 100 15.97 0.36 -8.47
C GLY A 100 15.30 -0.72 -9.32
N HIS A 101 14.03 -1.05 -9.03
CA HIS A 101 13.25 -2.03 -9.80
C HIS A 101 12.70 -1.44 -11.11
N ARG A 102 12.68 -0.11 -11.21
CA ARG A 102 12.38 0.64 -12.43
C ARG A 102 13.56 1.54 -12.77
N ALA A 103 13.94 1.56 -14.04
CA ALA A 103 14.98 2.47 -14.53
C ALA A 103 14.46 3.91 -14.58
N LEU A 104 15.34 4.87 -14.24
CA LEU A 104 15.14 6.31 -14.38
C LEU A 104 15.04 6.75 -15.84
#